data_AF-A0AAV4ES16-F1
#
_entry.id   AF-A0AAV4ES16-F1
#
_cell.length_a   1.000
_cell.length_b   1.000
_cell.length_c   1.000
_cell.angle_alpha   90.00
_cell.angle_beta   90.00
_cell.angle_gamma   90.00
#
_symmetry.space_group_name_H-M   'P 1'
#
loop_
_entity.id
_entity.type
_entity.pdbx_description
1 polymer ?
#
loop_
_entity_poly.entity_id
_entity_poly.type
_entity_poly.pdbx_seq_one_letter_code
_entity_poly.pdbx_strand_id
1 'polypeptide(L)'
;MRCINYKAETEAIKESLNMVNNKISKTSKVVILSDARSVLQALENTKDSELDTVRKKLLDLMARVGKLTPQWIPGHSNIESNERANNLAKLGSGLDQEETTLTYQEAKTMIRMAAGEKWKKSHEDFNKKGDFYKLGRKEQTSLFRLRTGHNKLAKHMFKTFRIGGIRRTNADTLQRQLNIFFRNACCIKKSGKKFRNPLQSLAPNYLAHS
;
A
#
# COMPACT_ATOMS: atom_id res chain seq x y z
N MET A 1 6.77 12.97 7.64
CA MET A 1 5.55 12.21 7.97
C MET A 1 5.98 11.03 8.82
N ARG A 2 5.91 11.16 10.14
CA ARG A 2 6.37 10.14 11.10
C ARG A 2 5.26 9.09 11.20
N CYS A 3 5.55 7.88 10.76
CA CYS A 3 4.59 6.78 10.66
C CYS A 3 4.49 6.05 12.01
N ILE A 4 3.45 5.23 12.20
CA ILE A 4 3.26 4.31 13.34
C ILE A 4 4.54 3.52 13.70
N ASN A 5 5.34 3.15 12.70
CA ASN A 5 6.60 2.45 12.89
C ASN A 5 7.63 3.27 13.69
N TYR A 6 7.70 4.58 13.47
CA TYR A 6 8.62 5.47 14.17
C TYR A 6 8.34 5.51 15.69
N LYS A 7 7.05 5.51 16.07
CA LYS A 7 6.64 5.48 17.47
C LYS A 7 6.95 4.14 18.11
N ALA A 8 6.68 3.03 17.42
CA ALA A 8 7.04 1.70 17.88
C ALA A 8 8.55 1.53 18.08
N GLU A 9 9.36 2.00 17.11
CA GLU A 9 10.83 2.02 17.19
C GLU A 9 11.33 2.86 18.37
N THR A 10 10.72 4.02 18.60
CA THR A 10 11.04 4.90 19.74
C THR A 10 10.76 4.22 21.07
N GLU A 11 9.59 3.58 21.20
CA GLU A 11 9.20 2.86 22.41
C GLU A 11 10.11 1.63 22.65
N ALA A 12 10.50 0.92 21.60
CA ALA A 12 11.45 -0.19 21.70
C ALA A 12 12.81 0.27 22.25
N ILE A 13 13.33 1.40 21.79
CA ILE A 13 14.58 1.98 22.34
C ILE A 13 14.37 2.40 23.80
N LYS A 14 13.25 3.05 24.13
CA LYS A 14 12.93 3.45 25.51
C LYS A 14 12.88 2.26 26.47
N GLU A 15 12.26 1.16 26.08
CA GLU A 15 12.21 -0.05 26.90
C GLU A 15 13.57 -0.75 26.99
N SER A 16 14.36 -0.75 25.91
CA SER A 16 15.74 -1.25 25.98
C SER A 16 16.58 -0.49 27.02
N LEU A 17 16.41 0.84 27.12
CA LEU A 17 17.08 1.65 28.13
C LEU A 17 16.62 1.30 29.55
N ASN A 18 15.33 1.05 29.77
CA ASN A 18 14.80 0.62 31.08
C ASN A 18 15.38 -0.73 31.51
N MET A 19 15.36 -1.70 30.59
CA MET A 19 15.87 -3.05 30.86
C MET A 19 17.35 -3.05 31.18
N VAL A 20 18.10 -2.23 30.45
CA VAL A 20 19.53 -2.05 30.67
C VAL A 20 19.74 -1.39 32.03
N ASN A 21 19.01 -0.31 32.37
CA ASN A 21 19.16 0.44 33.62
C ASN A 21 19.22 -0.44 34.90
N ASN A 22 18.44 -1.52 34.94
CA ASN A 22 18.36 -2.40 36.11
C ASN A 22 19.52 -3.40 36.25
N LYS A 23 20.44 -3.47 35.28
CA LYS A 23 21.44 -4.55 35.17
C LYS A 23 22.91 -4.09 35.13
N ILE A 24 23.19 -2.81 35.36
CA ILE A 24 24.49 -2.21 35.01
C ILE A 24 25.28 -1.71 36.21
N SER A 25 26.60 -1.77 36.07
CA SER A 25 27.59 -1.14 36.95
C SER A 25 28.32 0.01 36.25
N LYS A 26 28.98 0.88 37.04
CA LYS A 26 29.71 2.07 36.54
C LYS A 26 30.79 1.79 35.49
N THR A 27 31.30 0.56 35.41
CA THR A 27 32.37 0.19 34.48
C THR A 27 31.87 -0.44 33.18
N SER A 28 30.57 -0.66 33.05
CA SER A 28 30.01 -1.37 31.89
C SER A 28 30.07 -0.53 30.62
N LYS A 29 30.31 -1.20 29.49
CA LYS A 29 30.21 -0.63 28.16
C LYS A 29 28.97 -1.22 27.49
N VAL A 30 28.05 -0.35 27.09
CA VAL A 30 26.75 -0.73 26.52
C VAL A 30 26.69 -0.24 25.07
N VAL A 31 26.26 -1.12 24.18
CA VAL A 31 25.97 -0.79 22.77
C VAL A 31 24.52 -1.13 22.50
N ILE A 32 23.75 -0.15 22.00
CA ILE A 32 22.36 -0.35 21.58
C ILE A 32 22.35 -0.44 20.07
N LEU A 33 22.00 -1.61 19.53
CA LEU A 33 21.92 -1.85 18.10
C LEU A 33 20.45 -1.69 17.64
N SER A 34 20.20 -0.82 16.67
CA SER A 34 18.86 -0.59 16.13
C SER A 34 18.90 -0.31 14.62
N ASP A 35 17.92 -0.81 13.88
CA ASP A 35 17.72 -0.48 12.47
C ASP A 35 16.86 0.78 12.24
N ALA A 36 16.36 1.39 13.31
CA ALA A 36 15.55 2.61 13.34
C ALA A 36 16.39 3.88 13.06
N ARG A 37 16.95 3.99 11.86
CA ARG A 37 17.83 5.12 11.47
C ARG A 37 17.19 6.48 11.74
N SER A 38 15.89 6.62 11.46
CA SER A 38 15.16 7.87 11.67
C SER A 38 15.08 8.27 13.14
N VAL A 39 14.93 7.30 14.06
CA VAL A 39 14.87 7.58 15.50
C VAL A 39 16.23 7.96 16.02
N LEU A 40 17.29 7.25 15.61
CA LEU A 40 18.67 7.58 15.99
C LEU A 40 19.08 8.98 15.52
N GLN A 41 18.75 9.35 14.28
CA GLN A 41 18.99 10.71 13.76
C GLN A 41 18.18 11.78 14.51
N ALA A 42 16.94 11.47 14.91
CA ALA A 42 16.12 12.40 15.66
C ALA A 42 16.60 12.57 17.12
N LEU A 43 17.21 11.53 17.71
CA LEU A 43 17.83 11.63 19.04
C LEU A 43 19.02 12.59 19.05
N GLU A 44 19.81 12.62 17.98
CA GLU A 44 20.92 13.58 17.79
C GLU A 44 20.41 15.02 17.68
N ASN A 45 19.20 15.23 17.16
CA ASN A 45 18.60 16.56 17.02
C ASN A 45 17.85 16.99 18.30
N THR A 46 18.43 17.91 19.08
CA THR A 46 17.89 18.38 20.37
C THR A 46 16.60 19.19 20.28
N LYS A 47 16.15 19.56 19.07
CA LYS A 47 14.92 20.36 18.87
C LYS A 47 13.64 19.51 18.86
N ASP A 48 13.75 18.18 18.80
CA ASP A 48 12.58 17.30 18.77
C ASP A 48 12.11 16.98 20.21
N SER A 49 11.03 17.63 20.63
CA SER A 49 10.45 17.48 21.97
C SER A 49 9.76 16.12 22.19
N GLU A 50 9.34 15.44 21.11
CA GLU A 50 8.71 14.12 21.20
C GLU A 50 9.66 13.06 21.78
N LEU A 51 10.97 13.26 21.65
CA LEU A 51 12.00 12.34 22.13
C LEU A 51 12.62 12.73 23.47
N ASP A 52 12.14 13.79 24.12
CA ASP A 52 12.75 14.30 25.35
C ASP A 52 12.81 13.25 26.46
N THR A 53 11.77 12.42 26.59
CA THR A 53 11.75 11.33 27.57
C THR A 53 12.85 10.30 27.29
N VAL A 54 13.01 9.89 26.02
CA VAL A 54 14.06 8.92 25.63
C VAL A 54 15.44 9.52 25.80
N ARG A 55 15.61 10.78 25.40
CA ARG A 55 16.85 11.54 25.55
C ARG A 55 17.26 11.69 27.01
N LYS A 56 16.33 12.04 27.90
CA LYS A 56 16.58 12.11 29.35
C LYS A 56 17.05 10.77 29.91
N LYS A 57 16.37 9.67 29.56
CA LYS A 57 16.79 8.31 29.97
C LYS A 57 18.18 7.93 29.46
N LEU A 58 18.47 8.29 28.21
CA LEU A 58 19.75 8.03 27.58
C LEU A 58 20.88 8.81 28.29
N LEU A 59 20.66 10.09 28.61
CA LEU A 59 21.60 10.91 29.38
C LEU A 59 21.82 10.39 30.81
N ASP A 60 20.74 10.02 31.50
CA ASP A 60 20.79 9.42 32.84
C ASP A 60 21.56 8.09 32.83
N LEU A 61 21.38 7.28 31.78
CA LEU A 61 22.15 6.05 31.59
C LEU A 61 23.62 6.34 31.32
N MET A 62 23.93 7.30 30.44
CA MET A 62 25.30 7.73 30.14
C MET A 62 26.06 8.19 31.37
N ALA A 63 25.39 8.84 32.33
CA ALA A 63 26.01 9.26 33.58
C ALA A 63 26.37 8.08 34.52
N ARG A 64 25.76 6.91 34.31
CA ARG A 64 25.92 5.73 35.18
C ARG A 64 26.76 4.62 34.58
N VAL A 65 27.07 4.65 33.28
CA VAL A 65 27.87 3.62 32.59
C VAL A 65 29.16 4.21 32.06
N GLY A 66 30.20 3.39 31.89
CA GLY A 66 31.49 3.85 31.39
C GLY A 66 31.42 4.31 29.93
N LYS A 67 30.60 3.64 29.11
CA LYS A 67 30.35 4.03 27.72
C LYS A 67 28.99 3.53 27.25
N LEU A 68 28.19 4.41 26.65
CA LEU A 68 26.96 4.05 25.94
C LEU A 68 27.10 4.47 24.48
N THR A 69 26.80 3.57 23.54
CA THR A 69 26.85 3.87 22.11
C THR A 69 25.60 3.32 21.42
N PRO A 70 24.66 4.19 21.03
CA PRO A 70 23.64 3.85 20.05
C PRO A 70 24.31 3.67 18.68
N GLN A 71 24.05 2.54 18.03
CA GLN A 71 24.65 2.19 16.75
C GLN A 71 23.56 1.73 15.80
N TRP A 72 23.51 2.36 14.63
CA TRP A 72 22.63 1.94 13.56
C TRP A 72 23.15 0.65 12.92
N ILE A 73 22.25 -0.29 12.66
CA ILE A 73 22.51 -1.50 11.87
C ILE A 73 21.52 -1.58 10.70
N PRO A 74 21.92 -2.12 9.54
CA PRO A 74 20.99 -2.33 8.46
C PRO A 74 19.94 -3.40 8.82
N GLY A 75 18.67 -3.12 8.51
CA GLY A 75 17.60 -4.10 8.59
C GLY A 75 17.82 -5.25 7.60
N HIS A 76 17.25 -6.42 7.87
CA HIS A 76 17.29 -7.60 6.97
C HIS A 76 18.71 -8.01 6.52
N SER A 77 19.69 -7.88 7.40
CA SER A 77 21.09 -8.15 7.10
C SER A 77 21.60 -9.48 7.68
N ASN A 78 20.71 -10.45 7.89
CA ASN A 78 21.01 -11.77 8.47
C ASN A 78 21.74 -11.71 9.82
N ILE A 79 21.54 -10.62 10.59
CA ILE A 79 22.01 -10.51 11.97
C ILE A 79 20.97 -11.19 12.84
N GLU A 80 21.26 -12.40 13.31
CA GLU A 80 20.31 -13.26 14.04
C GLU A 80 19.57 -12.52 15.17
N SER A 81 20.29 -11.77 16.01
CA SER A 81 19.68 -11.00 17.10
C SER A 81 18.72 -9.91 16.62
N ASN A 82 19.02 -9.25 15.49
CA ASN A 82 18.14 -8.22 14.92
C ASN A 82 16.89 -8.85 14.29
N GLU A 83 17.06 -9.97 13.58
CA GLU A 83 15.94 -10.71 13.01
C GLU A 83 15.01 -11.26 14.09
N ARG A 84 15.58 -11.77 15.18
CA ARG A 84 14.82 -12.19 16.35
C ARG A 84 14.04 -11.03 16.97
N ALA A 85 14.64 -9.86 17.13
CA ALA A 85 13.95 -8.66 17.62
C ALA A 85 12.81 -8.24 16.69
N ASN A 86 13.04 -8.21 15.37
CA ASN A 86 12.02 -7.90 14.37
C ASN A 86 10.87 -8.93 14.37
N ASN A 87 11.17 -10.21 14.51
CA ASN A 87 10.17 -11.27 14.61
C ASN A 87 9.33 -11.14 15.89
N LEU A 88 9.95 -10.83 17.03
CA LEU A 88 9.23 -10.56 18.27
C LEU A 88 8.34 -9.32 18.15
N ALA A 89 8.80 -8.26 17.51
CA ALA A 89 7.99 -7.07 17.24
C ALA A 89 6.77 -7.39 16.36
N LYS A 90 6.95 -8.22 15.32
CA LYS A 90 5.84 -8.69 14.47
C LYS A 90 4.83 -9.53 15.25
N LEU A 91 5.29 -10.46 16.08
CA LEU A 91 4.41 -11.26 16.92
C LEU A 91 3.63 -10.37 17.90
N GLY A 92 4.32 -9.42 18.56
CA GLY A 92 3.69 -8.46 19.46
C GLY A 92 2.69 -7.52 18.77
N SER A 93 2.86 -7.25 17.48
CA SER A 93 1.89 -6.47 16.70
C SER A 93 0.55 -7.16 16.48
N GLY A 94 0.48 -8.49 16.66
CA GLY A 94 -0.74 -9.28 16.55
C GLY A 94 -1.42 -9.62 17.88
N LEU A 95 -0.84 -9.20 19.02
CA LEU A 95 -1.42 -9.38 20.35
C LEU A 95 -2.33 -8.20 20.70
N ASP A 96 -3.19 -8.38 21.70
CA ASP A 96 -3.99 -7.27 22.25
C ASP A 96 -3.05 -6.18 22.79
N GLN A 97 -3.28 -4.95 22.33
CA GLN A 97 -2.53 -3.77 22.73
C GLN A 97 -3.44 -2.84 23.50
N GLU A 98 -2.90 -2.17 24.53
CA GLU A 98 -3.63 -1.12 25.23
C GLU A 98 -4.05 -0.02 24.25
N GLU A 99 -5.32 0.39 24.32
CA GLU A 99 -5.83 1.49 23.50
C GLU A 99 -5.08 2.78 23.84
N THR A 100 -4.09 3.11 23.01
CA THR A 100 -3.33 4.34 23.15
C THR A 100 -4.03 5.43 22.35
N THR A 101 -3.99 6.66 22.85
CA THR A 101 -4.49 7.81 22.09
C THR A 101 -3.72 7.97 20.79
N LEU A 102 -4.47 7.98 19.68
CA LEU A 102 -3.94 8.14 18.33
C LEU A 102 -3.98 9.61 17.94
N THR A 103 -2.89 10.09 17.37
CA THR A 103 -2.90 11.40 16.71
C THR A 103 -3.68 11.32 15.39
N TYR A 104 -4.21 12.46 14.95
CA TYR A 104 -4.90 12.56 13.65
C TYR A 104 -4.02 12.05 12.48
N GLN A 105 -2.71 12.30 12.51
CA GLN A 105 -1.81 11.88 11.44
C GLN A 105 -1.60 10.36 11.42
N GLU A 106 -1.51 9.72 12.58
CA GLU A 106 -1.43 8.27 12.72
C GLU A 106 -2.73 7.63 12.21
N ALA A 107 -3.89 8.11 12.68
CA ALA A 107 -5.20 7.63 12.25
C ALA A 107 -5.38 7.75 10.72
N LYS A 108 -5.05 8.92 10.17
CA LYS A 108 -5.07 9.16 8.72
C LYS A 108 -4.17 8.20 7.94
N THR A 109 -3.00 7.88 8.49
CA THR A 109 -2.05 6.95 7.86
C THR A 109 -2.59 5.52 7.90
N MET A 110 -3.12 5.08 9.03
CA MET A 110 -3.74 3.76 9.18
C MET A 110 -4.93 3.57 8.25
N ILE A 111 -5.84 4.55 8.17
CA ILE A 111 -6.98 4.52 7.25
C ILE A 111 -6.51 4.41 5.80
N ARG A 112 -5.47 5.17 5.42
CA ARG A 112 -4.89 5.10 4.06
C ARG A 112 -4.28 3.73 3.76
N MET A 113 -3.58 3.13 4.73
CA MET A 113 -3.01 1.79 4.58
C MET A 113 -4.10 0.73 4.42
N ALA A 114 -5.10 0.73 5.31
CA ALA A 114 -6.22 -0.21 5.26
C ALA A 114 -7.02 -0.07 3.95
N ALA A 115 -7.31 1.16 3.52
CA ALA A 115 -7.97 1.43 2.25
C ALA A 115 -7.13 0.94 1.06
N GLY A 116 -5.82 1.17 1.10
CA GLY A 116 -4.89 0.69 0.07
C GLY A 116 -4.82 -0.83 -0.01
N GLU A 117 -4.82 -1.52 1.13
CA GLU A 117 -4.82 -2.99 1.18
C GLU A 117 -6.14 -3.57 0.67
N LYS A 118 -7.28 -3.02 1.10
CA LYS A 118 -8.62 -3.39 0.59
C LYS A 118 -8.73 -3.16 -0.91
N TRP A 119 -8.14 -2.08 -1.42
CA TRP A 119 -8.11 -1.79 -2.84
C TRP A 119 -7.24 -2.81 -3.60
N LYS A 120 -6.06 -3.17 -3.09
CA LYS A 120 -5.21 -4.21 -3.70
C LYS A 120 -5.89 -5.56 -3.74
N LYS A 121 -6.55 -5.99 -2.66
CA LYS A 121 -7.31 -7.26 -2.62
C LYS A 121 -8.47 -7.29 -3.60
N SER A 122 -9.14 -6.16 -3.84
CA SER A 122 -10.21 -6.09 -4.85
C SER A 122 -9.71 -5.92 -6.29
N HIS A 123 -8.42 -5.64 -6.49
CA HIS A 123 -7.80 -5.39 -7.79
C HIS A 123 -6.48 -6.16 -7.92
N GLU A 124 -6.51 -7.48 -7.72
CA GLU A 124 -5.31 -8.34 -7.81
C GLU A 124 -4.61 -8.25 -9.17
N ASP A 125 -5.40 -8.10 -10.25
CA ASP A 125 -4.91 -7.93 -11.62
C ASP A 125 -4.28 -6.54 -11.89
N PHE A 126 -4.27 -5.63 -10.91
CA PHE A 126 -3.75 -4.29 -11.12
C PHE A 126 -2.23 -4.28 -11.26
N ASN A 127 -1.77 -3.96 -12.47
CA ASN A 127 -0.37 -3.81 -12.78
C ASN A 127 0.01 -2.33 -12.99
N LYS A 128 0.82 -1.77 -12.07
CA LYS A 128 1.38 -0.40 -12.19
C LYS A 128 2.26 -0.20 -13.43
N LYS A 129 2.78 -1.27 -14.03
CA LYS A 129 3.56 -1.28 -15.27
C LYS A 129 2.77 -1.86 -16.45
N GLY A 130 1.44 -1.94 -16.32
CA GLY A 130 0.57 -2.47 -17.37
C GLY A 130 0.69 -1.69 -18.68
N ASP A 131 0.28 -2.31 -19.79
CA ASP A 131 0.42 -1.74 -21.14
C ASP A 131 -0.22 -0.36 -21.29
N PHE A 132 -1.23 -0.05 -20.48
CA PHE A 132 -1.82 1.30 -20.39
C PHE A 132 -0.77 2.40 -20.15
N TYR A 133 0.20 2.16 -19.27
CA TYR A 133 1.23 3.14 -18.90
C TYR A 133 2.37 3.24 -19.90
N LYS A 134 2.43 2.33 -20.89
CA LYS A 134 3.36 2.41 -22.04
C LYS A 134 2.84 3.32 -23.15
N LEU A 135 1.53 3.60 -23.15
CA LEU A 135 0.88 4.46 -24.14
C LEU A 135 1.23 5.93 -23.94
N GLY A 136 1.20 6.72 -25.02
CA GLY A 136 1.34 8.17 -24.94
C GLY A 136 0.14 8.84 -24.26
N ARG A 137 0.30 10.08 -23.77
CA ARG A 137 -0.76 10.81 -23.04
C ARG A 137 -2.08 10.94 -23.80
N LYS A 138 -2.02 11.12 -25.12
CA LYS A 138 -3.20 11.21 -26.00
C LYS A 138 -3.98 9.89 -26.06
N GLU A 139 -3.27 8.77 -26.15
CA GLU A 139 -3.85 7.42 -26.21
C GLU A 139 -4.44 7.03 -24.85
N GLN A 140 -3.73 7.31 -23.76
CA GLN A 140 -4.25 7.11 -22.39
C GLN A 140 -5.55 7.89 -22.17
N THR A 141 -5.61 9.14 -22.61
CA THR A 141 -6.82 9.97 -22.51
C THR A 141 -7.97 9.41 -23.34
N SER A 142 -7.68 8.94 -24.56
CA SER A 142 -8.69 8.34 -25.44
C SER A 142 -9.24 7.05 -24.83
N LEU A 143 -8.36 6.19 -24.33
CA LEU A 143 -8.75 4.94 -23.67
C LEU A 143 -9.50 5.19 -22.36
N PHE A 144 -9.11 6.19 -21.57
CA PHE A 144 -9.84 6.60 -20.37
C PHE A 144 -11.26 7.07 -20.72
N ARG A 145 -11.41 7.94 -21.75
CA ARG A 145 -12.73 8.39 -22.22
C ARG A 145 -13.58 7.26 -22.75
N LEU A 146 -12.97 6.25 -23.39
CA LEU A 146 -13.66 5.04 -23.84
C LEU A 146 -14.18 4.22 -22.65
N ARG A 147 -13.32 3.94 -21.66
CA ARG A 147 -13.67 3.18 -20.45
C ARG A 147 -14.75 3.86 -19.62
N THR A 148 -14.62 5.17 -19.42
CA THR A 148 -15.54 5.94 -18.59
C THR A 148 -16.78 6.45 -19.34
N GLY A 149 -16.90 6.16 -20.64
CA GLY A 149 -18.03 6.61 -21.45
C GLY A 149 -18.06 8.11 -21.75
N HIS A 150 -17.02 8.88 -21.44
CA HIS A 150 -16.88 10.30 -21.75
C HIS A 150 -16.53 10.55 -23.23
N ASN A 151 -17.31 9.95 -24.13
CA ASN A 151 -17.15 10.08 -25.57
C ASN A 151 -18.51 9.91 -26.28
N LYS A 152 -18.59 10.34 -27.54
CA LYS A 152 -19.83 10.27 -28.34
C LYS A 152 -19.99 8.94 -29.10
N LEU A 153 -19.08 7.98 -28.95
CA LEU A 153 -19.09 6.72 -29.69
C LEU A 153 -20.35 5.91 -29.39
N ALA A 154 -20.74 5.79 -28.13
CA ALA A 154 -21.97 5.06 -27.76
C ALA A 154 -23.21 5.65 -28.46
N LYS A 155 -23.34 6.99 -28.48
CA LYS A 155 -24.42 7.69 -29.20
C LYS A 155 -24.34 7.44 -30.71
N HIS A 156 -23.15 7.45 -31.28
CA HIS A 156 -22.94 7.19 -32.71
C HIS A 156 -23.25 5.74 -33.10
N MET A 157 -22.82 4.76 -32.29
CA MET A 157 -23.08 3.33 -32.49
C MET A 157 -24.58 3.04 -32.44
N PHE A 158 -25.29 3.65 -31.49
CA PHE A 158 -26.74 3.53 -31.41
C PHE A 158 -27.44 4.20 -32.60
N LYS A 159 -27.01 5.40 -32.99
CA LYS A 159 -27.60 6.11 -34.14
C LYS A 159 -27.42 5.35 -35.46
N THR A 160 -26.25 4.77 -35.68
CA THR A 160 -25.85 4.20 -36.98
C THR A 160 -26.22 2.72 -37.09
N PHE A 161 -26.03 1.96 -36.01
CA PHE A 161 -26.17 0.50 -36.03
C PHE A 161 -27.27 -0.01 -35.09
N ARG A 162 -27.93 0.87 -34.32
CA ARG A 162 -28.90 0.51 -33.26
C ARG A 162 -28.36 -0.49 -32.23
N ILE A 163 -27.04 -0.50 -32.04
CA ILE A 163 -26.35 -1.36 -31.06
C ILE A 163 -26.26 -0.64 -29.71
N GLY A 164 -26.70 -1.31 -28.64
CA GLY A 164 -26.60 -0.83 -27.25
C GLY A 164 -27.60 0.29 -26.93
N GLY A 165 -28.71 -0.05 -26.27
CA GLY A 165 -29.71 0.94 -25.87
C GLY A 165 -29.13 2.04 -24.98
N ILE A 166 -29.58 3.28 -25.20
CA ILE A 166 -29.25 4.43 -24.34
C ILE A 166 -30.00 4.25 -23.01
N ARG A 167 -29.52 3.34 -22.17
CA ARG A 167 -29.67 3.50 -20.73
C ARG A 167 -28.28 3.83 -20.22
N ARG A 168 -28.16 4.92 -19.47
CA ARG A 168 -27.01 5.12 -18.58
C ARG A 168 -27.11 4.05 -17.50
N THR A 169 -26.84 2.80 -17.84
CA THR A 169 -26.58 1.77 -16.85
C THR A 169 -25.23 2.09 -16.25
N ASN A 170 -25.14 2.00 -14.92
CA ASN A 170 -23.95 2.23 -14.11
C ASN A 170 -22.68 1.75 -14.84
N ALA A 171 -21.60 2.54 -14.71
CA ALA A 171 -20.35 2.39 -15.45
C ALA A 171 -19.80 0.94 -15.53
N ASP A 172 -20.17 0.09 -14.57
CA ASP A 172 -19.79 -1.32 -14.49
C ASP A 172 -20.32 -2.21 -15.63
N THR A 173 -21.51 -1.95 -16.17
CA THR A 173 -22.12 -2.86 -17.16
C THR A 173 -21.53 -2.67 -18.56
N LEU A 174 -21.27 -1.42 -18.95
CA LEU A 174 -20.59 -1.08 -20.20
C LEU A 174 -19.11 -1.46 -20.16
N GLN A 175 -18.45 -1.33 -19.01
CA GLN A 175 -17.07 -1.75 -18.82
C GLN A 175 -16.91 -3.27 -19.00
N ARG A 176 -17.88 -4.09 -18.52
CA ARG A 176 -17.89 -5.54 -18.77
C ARG A 176 -18.10 -5.89 -20.24
N GLN A 177 -19.05 -5.25 -20.93
CA GLN A 177 -19.30 -5.53 -22.36
C GLN A 177 -18.16 -5.06 -23.27
N LEU A 178 -17.56 -3.89 -23.01
CA LEU A 178 -16.37 -3.42 -23.73
C LEU A 178 -15.14 -4.27 -23.43
N ASN A 179 -14.93 -4.71 -22.19
CA ASN A 179 -13.83 -5.62 -21.85
C ASN A 179 -13.97 -6.97 -22.57
N ILE A 180 -15.19 -7.52 -22.70
CA ILE A 180 -15.45 -8.75 -23.47
C ILE A 180 -15.19 -8.51 -24.98
N PHE A 181 -15.66 -7.39 -25.53
CA PHE A 181 -15.45 -7.04 -26.94
C PHE A 181 -13.96 -6.86 -27.26
N PHE A 182 -13.20 -6.16 -26.40
CA PHE A 182 -11.76 -5.95 -26.59
C PHE A 182 -10.94 -7.22 -26.32
N ARG A 183 -11.32 -8.10 -25.37
CA ARG A 183 -10.69 -9.42 -25.19
C ARG A 183 -10.82 -10.27 -26.46
N ASN A 184 -12.02 -10.29 -27.05
CA ASN A 184 -12.29 -11.07 -28.25
C ASN A 184 -11.59 -10.47 -29.49
N ALA A 185 -11.54 -9.14 -29.63
CA ALA A 185 -10.81 -8.49 -30.72
C ALA A 185 -9.29 -8.72 -30.63
N CYS A 186 -8.72 -8.79 -29.42
CA CYS A 186 -7.30 -9.06 -29.21
C CYS A 186 -6.93 -10.53 -29.53
N CYS A 187 -7.84 -11.49 -29.27
CA CYS A 187 -7.64 -12.90 -29.66
C CYS A 187 -7.70 -13.11 -31.19
N ILE A 188 -8.47 -12.30 -31.92
CA ILE A 188 -8.60 -12.43 -33.38
C ILE A 188 -7.37 -11.92 -34.12
N LYS A 189 -6.67 -10.90 -33.61
CA LYS A 189 -5.39 -10.44 -34.20
C LYS A 189 -4.27 -11.47 -34.12
N LYS A 190 -4.31 -12.40 -33.15
CA LYS A 190 -3.33 -13.50 -33.04
C LYS A 190 -3.60 -14.69 -33.97
N SER A 191 -4.80 -14.80 -34.57
CA SER A 191 -5.22 -15.96 -35.36
C SER A 191 -5.41 -15.70 -36.86
N GLY A 192 -5.17 -14.48 -37.34
CA GLY A 192 -5.18 -14.14 -38.78
C GLY A 192 -6.55 -14.27 -39.49
N LYS A 193 -7.64 -14.55 -38.77
CA LYS A 193 -8.98 -14.75 -39.37
C LYS A 193 -9.75 -13.43 -39.46
N LYS A 194 -10.38 -13.17 -40.61
CA LYS A 194 -11.33 -12.04 -40.79
C LYS A 194 -12.56 -12.22 -39.90
N PHE A 195 -13.01 -11.13 -39.29
CA PHE A 195 -14.21 -11.05 -38.45
C PHE A 195 -15.45 -11.40 -39.29
N ARG A 196 -16.04 -12.59 -39.08
CA ARG A 196 -17.42 -12.88 -39.49
C ARG A 196 -18.33 -12.55 -38.32
N ASN A 197 -19.46 -11.90 -38.60
CA ASN A 197 -20.46 -11.51 -37.60
C ASN A 197 -20.87 -12.73 -36.75
N PRO A 198 -20.66 -12.73 -35.42
CA PRO A 198 -21.05 -13.86 -34.56
C PRO A 198 -22.55 -13.93 -34.25
N LEU A 199 -23.37 -13.03 -34.80
CA LEU A 199 -24.79 -12.88 -34.41
C LEU A 199 -25.78 -13.64 -35.30
N GLN A 200 -25.32 -14.48 -36.23
CA GLN A 200 -26.21 -15.41 -36.95
C GLN A 200 -26.46 -16.74 -36.23
N SER A 201 -25.75 -17.04 -35.14
CA SER A 201 -25.88 -18.33 -34.42
C SER A 201 -26.50 -18.21 -33.02
N LEU A 202 -27.05 -17.05 -32.65
CA LEU A 202 -27.72 -16.84 -31.37
C LEU A 202 -29.05 -16.11 -31.61
N ALA A 203 -29.98 -16.78 -32.28
CA ALA A 203 -31.40 -16.45 -32.20
C ALA A 203 -32.07 -17.38 -31.18
N PRO A 204 -32.43 -16.92 -29.98
CA PRO A 204 -33.50 -17.53 -29.21
C PRO A 204 -34.85 -16.97 -29.69
N ASN A 205 -35.71 -17.89 -30.13
CA ASN A 205 -37.12 -17.67 -30.39
C ASN A 205 -37.80 -16.95 -29.21
N TYR A 206 -38.24 -15.71 -29.41
CA TYR A 206 -39.22 -15.05 -28.54
C TYR A 206 -40.27 -14.35 -29.39
N LEU A 207 -41.14 -15.15 -29.99
CA LEU A 207 -42.48 -14.77 -30.42
C LEU A 207 -43.42 -15.95 -30.16
N ALA A 208 -43.89 -16.08 -28.92
CA ALA A 208 -45.11 -16.79 -28.54
C ALA A 208 -45.40 -16.49 -27.07
N HIS A 209 -46.31 -15.54 -26.83
CA HIS A 209 -47.46 -15.68 -25.92
C HIS A 209 -48.15 -14.32 -25.80
N SER A 210 -49.32 -14.27 -26.44
CA SER A 210 -50.52 -13.45 -26.18
C SER A 210 -50.38 -11.94 -26.10
#